data_AF-A0A935Z3Y0-F1
#
_entry.id   AF-A0A935Z3Y0-F1
#
_cell.length_a   1.000
_cell.length_b   1.000
_cell.length_c   1.000
_cell.angle_alpha   90.00
_cell.angle_beta   90.00
_cell.angle_gamma   90.00
#
_symmetry.space_group_name_H-M   'P 1'
#
loop_
_entity.id
_entity.type
_entity.pdbx_description
1 polymer ?
#
loop_
_entity_poly.entity_id
_entity_poly.type
_entity_poly.pdbx_seq_one_letter_code
_entity_poly.pdbx_strand_id
1 'polypeptide(L)'
;MRGHAVELQEDCPHCRLEGGLAETYDAREAACRFGVPARASCKLCGVTKVGTVSGTTCDDLQSIPTNLCPACRAPLEPEALDVRRCGLCGVRAALVDVTGPADLLDRATLEARLSQWAASEGFDDAEELVRATFVAESTSEVHARLVAGDVLETVMDPFAFGGRATGGSSDGTDERRGPRSVRPVRRSATPPIRVLGADDEPPPATLRIPGAPTVPRDTVVEARPAAPVLAAQAPPPPPPPPSTARAAGSEGHEAHEPPRSAPPRAILYPLVSVISADGEIHPSERAFVDAFLASEGMAPLADDEIRVYSPQEVARYVPKHRREKIVELMCEVAMVDGLGDDAELRVVRAYGSAWQIPEEKVETWLWGYEHAQSSAARQFWLRIRRFVLSSRWENQEP
;
A
#
# COMPACT_ATOMS: atom_id res chain seq x y z
N MET A 1 -12.75 -9.59 6.63
CA MET A 1 -12.53 -8.41 5.78
C MET A 1 -12.44 -8.87 4.34
N ARG A 2 -13.19 -8.26 3.41
CA ARG A 2 -13.03 -8.57 1.97
C ARG A 2 -11.75 -7.86 1.53
N GLY A 3 -10.71 -8.61 1.18
CA GLY A 3 -9.53 -8.01 0.55
C GLY A 3 -9.95 -7.33 -0.74
N HIS A 4 -9.60 -6.06 -0.89
CA HIS A 4 -9.81 -5.30 -2.12
C HIS A 4 -8.64 -5.59 -3.08
N ALA A 5 -8.93 -5.63 -4.38
CA ALA A 5 -7.87 -5.66 -5.38
C ALA A 5 -7.05 -4.36 -5.29
N VAL A 6 -5.73 -4.48 -5.40
CA VAL A 6 -4.79 -3.36 -5.38
C VAL A 6 -4.29 -3.16 -6.80
N GLU A 7 -4.23 -1.92 -7.27
CA GLU A 7 -3.65 -1.56 -8.55
C GLU A 7 -2.31 -0.87 -8.33
N LEU A 8 -1.31 -1.28 -9.12
CA LEU A 8 0.02 -0.68 -9.16
C LEU A 8 0.31 -0.19 -10.58
N GLN A 9 1.12 0.86 -10.68
CA GLN A 9 1.56 1.38 -11.97
C GLN A 9 3.05 1.13 -12.15
N GLU A 10 3.41 0.60 -13.31
CA GLU A 10 4.79 0.41 -13.76
C GLU A 10 4.99 1.00 -15.15
N ASP A 11 6.26 1.17 -15.53
CA ASP A 11 6.61 1.58 -16.88
C ASP A 11 6.32 0.46 -17.88
N CYS A 12 5.72 0.80 -19.01
CA CYS A 12 5.42 -0.20 -20.02
C CYS A 12 6.69 -0.60 -20.78
N PRO A 13 7.14 -1.88 -20.73
CA PRO A 13 8.36 -2.30 -21.42
C PRO A 13 8.25 -2.30 -22.95
N HIS A 14 7.02 -2.24 -23.48
CA HIS A 14 6.76 -2.29 -24.93
C HIS A 14 6.74 -0.90 -25.58
N CYS A 15 6.12 0.09 -24.92
CA CYS A 15 5.98 1.45 -25.48
C CYS A 15 6.72 2.52 -24.68
N ARG A 16 7.41 2.14 -23.59
CA ARG A 16 8.21 3.03 -22.73
C ARG A 16 7.41 4.19 -22.13
N LEU A 17 6.09 4.00 -21.99
CA LEU A 17 5.23 4.91 -21.25
C LEU A 17 5.48 4.75 -19.77
N GLU A 18 5.92 5.83 -19.14
CA GLU A 18 6.07 5.95 -17.69
C GLU A 18 4.71 5.77 -17.01
N GLY A 19 4.64 4.89 -15.99
CA GLY A 19 3.37 4.55 -15.32
C GLY A 19 2.27 4.07 -16.28
N GLY A 20 2.69 3.50 -17.42
CA GLY A 20 1.82 3.09 -18.52
C GLY A 20 1.08 1.78 -18.27
N LEU A 21 1.70 0.88 -17.51
CA LEU A 21 1.25 -0.49 -17.26
C LEU A 21 0.57 -0.54 -15.89
N ALA A 22 -0.76 -0.76 -15.88
CA ALA A 22 -1.50 -1.00 -14.66
C ALA A 22 -1.50 -2.50 -14.34
N GLU A 23 -1.02 -2.86 -13.15
CA GLU A 23 -0.98 -4.22 -12.62
C GLU A 23 -1.99 -4.38 -11.48
N THR A 24 -2.95 -5.29 -11.63
CA THR A 24 -3.95 -5.59 -10.61
C THR A 24 -3.54 -6.83 -9.80
N TYR A 25 -3.50 -6.69 -8.49
CA TYR A 25 -3.24 -7.75 -7.52
C TYR A 25 -4.49 -8.01 -6.69
N ASP A 26 -5.04 -9.21 -6.77
CA ASP A 26 -6.15 -9.65 -5.92
C ASP A 26 -5.73 -10.88 -5.12
N ALA A 27 -5.89 -10.84 -3.80
CA ALA A 27 -5.61 -11.98 -2.94
C ALA A 27 -6.43 -13.24 -3.32
N ARG A 28 -7.53 -13.09 -4.05
CA ARG A 28 -8.37 -14.19 -4.56
C ARG A 28 -7.82 -14.84 -5.81
N GLU A 29 -6.81 -14.27 -6.44
CA GLU A 29 -6.21 -14.79 -7.64
C GLU A 29 -4.96 -15.62 -7.29
N ALA A 30 -4.93 -16.85 -7.77
CA ALA A 30 -3.87 -17.81 -7.40
C ALA A 30 -2.47 -17.31 -7.77
N ALA A 31 -2.34 -16.63 -8.90
CA ALA A 31 -1.07 -16.09 -9.40
C ALA A 31 -0.50 -15.02 -8.47
N CYS A 32 -1.37 -14.21 -7.84
CA CYS A 32 -0.97 -13.13 -6.93
C CYS A 32 -0.30 -13.65 -5.65
N ARG A 33 -0.58 -14.90 -5.26
CA ARG A 33 0.13 -15.57 -4.14
C ARG A 33 1.62 -15.77 -4.42
N PHE A 34 2.02 -15.76 -5.70
CA PHE A 34 3.40 -15.89 -6.15
C PHE A 34 3.99 -14.55 -6.63
N GLY A 35 3.37 -13.42 -6.30
CA GLY A 35 3.83 -12.09 -6.72
C GLY A 35 3.58 -11.77 -8.19
N VAL A 36 2.78 -12.56 -8.90
CA VAL A 36 2.39 -12.31 -10.30
C VAL A 36 1.03 -11.59 -10.31
N PRO A 37 0.87 -10.46 -11.02
CA PRO A 37 -0.41 -9.76 -11.05
C PRO A 37 -1.48 -10.63 -11.70
N ALA A 38 -2.73 -10.48 -11.24
CA ALA A 38 -3.88 -11.15 -11.84
C ALA A 38 -4.07 -10.69 -13.28
N ARG A 39 -3.89 -9.38 -13.50
CA ARG A 39 -3.95 -8.74 -14.81
C ARG A 39 -2.92 -7.62 -14.88
N ALA A 40 -2.29 -7.47 -16.03
CA ALA A 40 -1.50 -6.30 -16.37
C ALA A 40 -1.98 -5.74 -17.71
N SER A 41 -2.20 -4.42 -17.81
CA SER A 41 -2.60 -3.80 -19.08
C SER A 41 -2.02 -2.41 -19.27
N CYS A 42 -1.50 -2.13 -20.47
CA CYS A 42 -1.00 -0.80 -20.81
C CYS A 42 -2.10 0.06 -21.42
N LYS A 43 -2.31 1.26 -20.87
CA LYS A 43 -3.30 2.24 -21.36
C LYS A 43 -3.02 2.69 -22.80
N LEU A 44 -1.75 2.87 -23.16
CA LEU A 44 -1.36 3.33 -24.50
C LEU A 44 -1.27 2.19 -25.53
N CYS A 45 -0.32 1.27 -25.39
CA CYS A 45 -0.11 0.24 -26.42
C CYS A 45 -1.11 -0.93 -26.37
N GLY A 46 -1.94 -1.02 -25.32
CA GLY A 46 -3.01 -2.00 -25.22
C GLY A 46 -2.58 -3.43 -24.93
N VAL A 47 -1.28 -3.68 -24.74
CA VAL A 47 -0.80 -4.99 -24.31
C VAL A 47 -1.55 -5.39 -23.04
N THR A 48 -2.05 -6.63 -23.02
CA THR A 48 -2.75 -7.18 -21.85
C THR A 48 -2.17 -8.54 -21.54
N LYS A 49 -1.86 -8.77 -20.26
CA LYS A 49 -1.36 -10.03 -19.74
C LYS A 49 -2.21 -10.48 -18.55
N VAL A 50 -2.27 -11.79 -18.32
CA VAL A 50 -2.99 -12.39 -17.19
C VAL A 50 -2.10 -13.32 -16.40
N GLY A 51 -2.22 -13.26 -15.09
CA GLY A 51 -1.56 -14.17 -14.18
C GLY A 51 -2.21 -15.55 -14.27
N THR A 52 -1.39 -16.58 -14.46
CA THR A 52 -1.82 -17.97 -14.52
C THR A 52 -1.01 -18.81 -13.55
N VAL A 53 -1.57 -19.94 -13.12
CA VAL A 53 -0.91 -20.92 -12.27
C VAL A 53 -0.98 -22.29 -12.92
N SER A 54 0.12 -23.04 -12.91
CA SER A 54 0.16 -24.40 -13.45
C SER A 54 -0.53 -25.38 -12.50
N GLY A 55 -1.44 -26.20 -13.00
CA GLY A 55 -2.10 -27.26 -12.24
C GLY A 55 -3.37 -26.81 -11.50
N THR A 56 -3.95 -27.73 -10.73
CA THR A 56 -5.22 -27.49 -10.02
C THR A 56 -4.97 -26.68 -8.75
N THR A 57 -5.77 -25.63 -8.56
CA THR A 57 -5.79 -24.83 -7.34
C THR A 57 -7.00 -25.18 -6.50
N CYS A 58 -7.01 -24.79 -5.23
CA CYS A 58 -8.19 -24.96 -4.37
C CYS A 58 -9.28 -23.94 -4.75
N ASP A 59 -10.53 -24.39 -4.82
CA ASP A 59 -11.67 -23.56 -5.25
C ASP A 59 -11.98 -22.39 -4.29
N ASP A 60 -11.53 -22.46 -3.03
CA ASP A 60 -11.76 -21.42 -2.02
C ASP A 60 -10.45 -20.79 -1.53
N LEU A 61 -9.90 -19.90 -2.35
CA LEU A 61 -8.71 -19.13 -1.99
C LEU A 61 -8.95 -18.11 -0.87
N GLN A 62 -10.21 -17.80 -0.55
CA GLN A 62 -10.54 -16.84 0.52
C GLN A 62 -10.29 -17.43 1.91
N SER A 63 -10.43 -18.74 2.08
CA SER A 63 -10.15 -19.42 3.34
C SER A 63 -8.67 -19.78 3.53
N ILE A 64 -7.82 -19.54 2.52
CA ILE A 64 -6.40 -19.85 2.57
C ILE A 64 -5.59 -18.57 2.83
N PRO A 65 -4.77 -18.51 3.89
CA PRO A 65 -3.86 -17.39 4.14
C PRO A 65 -2.97 -17.05 2.93
N THR A 66 -2.71 -15.76 2.70
CA THR A 66 -2.00 -15.22 1.52
C THR A 66 -0.58 -15.74 1.35
N ASN A 67 0.06 -16.16 2.44
CA ASN A 67 1.41 -16.71 2.47
C ASN A 67 1.47 -18.24 2.23
N LEU A 68 0.36 -18.90 1.86
CA LEU A 68 0.33 -20.32 1.56
C LEU A 68 0.11 -20.59 0.07
N CYS A 69 0.65 -21.72 -0.39
CA CYS A 69 0.49 -22.20 -1.75
C CYS A 69 -1.00 -22.48 -2.04
N PRO A 70 -1.58 -21.94 -3.12
CA PRO A 70 -2.99 -22.15 -3.46
C PRO A 70 -3.34 -23.61 -3.83
N ALA A 71 -2.33 -24.45 -4.10
CA ALA A 71 -2.52 -25.86 -4.45
C ALA A 71 -2.29 -26.80 -3.26
N CYS A 72 -1.12 -26.75 -2.62
CA CYS A 72 -0.75 -27.69 -1.54
C CYS A 72 -0.82 -27.11 -0.12
N ARG A 73 -1.13 -25.82 0.02
CA ARG A 73 -1.20 -25.10 1.30
C ARG A 73 0.11 -25.05 2.09
N ALA A 74 1.23 -25.46 1.51
CA ALA A 74 2.54 -25.26 2.11
C ALA A 74 2.87 -23.76 2.18
N PRO A 75 3.61 -23.30 3.22
CA PRO A 75 4.13 -21.95 3.26
C PRO A 75 4.92 -21.59 1.99
N LEU A 76 4.69 -20.39 1.47
CA LEU A 76 5.48 -19.79 0.41
C LEU A 76 6.57 -18.94 1.04
N GLU A 77 7.78 -19.48 1.05
CA GLU A 77 8.98 -18.73 1.44
C GLU A 77 9.27 -17.60 0.43
N PRO A 78 10.03 -16.55 0.80
CA PRO A 78 10.35 -15.44 -0.10
C PRO A 78 10.90 -15.88 -1.47
N GLU A 79 11.76 -16.91 -1.48
CA GLU A 79 12.33 -17.46 -2.73
C GLU A 79 11.24 -17.96 -3.69
N ALA A 80 10.11 -18.49 -3.18
CA ALA A 80 9.00 -18.95 -4.00
C ALA A 80 8.32 -17.83 -4.79
N LEU A 81 8.41 -16.58 -4.32
CA LEU A 81 7.94 -15.39 -5.03
C LEU A 81 8.90 -15.02 -6.15
N ASP A 82 10.22 -15.08 -5.88
CA ASP A 82 11.25 -14.73 -6.85
C ASP A 82 11.28 -15.73 -8.02
N VAL A 83 11.26 -17.03 -7.72
CA VAL A 83 11.22 -18.09 -8.75
C VAL A 83 9.81 -18.43 -9.22
N ARG A 84 8.78 -17.75 -8.66
CA ARG A 84 7.35 -17.92 -8.96
C ARG A 84 6.91 -19.38 -8.93
N ARG A 85 7.40 -20.14 -7.94
CA ARG A 85 7.23 -21.59 -7.85
C ARG A 85 7.15 -22.04 -6.40
N CYS A 86 6.18 -22.90 -6.09
CA CYS A 86 6.12 -23.57 -4.80
C CYS A 86 7.24 -24.63 -4.68
N GLY A 87 8.06 -24.53 -3.64
CA GLY A 87 9.12 -25.50 -3.37
C GLY A 87 8.63 -26.92 -3.07
N LEU A 88 7.40 -27.07 -2.53
CA LEU A 88 6.86 -28.38 -2.17
C LEU A 88 6.16 -29.09 -3.33
N CYS A 89 5.09 -28.52 -3.88
CA CYS A 89 4.31 -29.18 -4.93
C CYS A 89 4.76 -28.82 -6.36
N GLY A 90 5.68 -27.88 -6.51
CA GLY A 90 6.25 -27.52 -7.81
C GLY A 90 5.37 -26.65 -8.70
N VAL A 91 4.14 -26.29 -8.27
CA VAL A 91 3.24 -25.35 -8.96
C VAL A 91 3.95 -24.04 -9.26
N ARG A 92 3.75 -23.51 -10.48
CA ARG A 92 4.38 -22.29 -10.99
C ARG A 92 3.34 -21.25 -11.35
N ALA A 93 3.67 -19.98 -11.14
CA ALA A 93 2.90 -18.86 -11.65
C ALA A 93 3.62 -18.20 -12.83
N ALA A 94 2.86 -17.74 -13.82
CA ALA A 94 3.38 -17.05 -14.99
C ALA A 94 2.44 -15.93 -15.43
N LEU A 95 3.01 -14.87 -15.99
CA LEU A 95 2.26 -13.80 -16.62
C LEU A 95 2.24 -14.09 -18.13
N VAL A 96 1.04 -14.32 -18.69
CA VAL A 96 0.86 -14.76 -20.08
C VAL A 96 0.20 -13.67 -20.89
N ASP A 97 0.72 -13.41 -22.09
CA ASP A 97 0.16 -12.42 -23.00
C ASP A 97 -1.22 -12.88 -23.52
N VAL A 98 -2.23 -12.03 -23.35
CA VAL A 98 -3.57 -12.20 -23.93
C VAL A 98 -3.70 -11.40 -25.22
N THR A 99 -3.12 -10.20 -25.24
CA THR A 99 -3.12 -9.32 -26.40
C THR A 99 -1.75 -8.69 -26.50
N GLY A 100 -1.14 -8.78 -27.70
CA GLY A 100 0.15 -8.16 -27.98
C GLY A 100 0.07 -6.64 -28.04
N PRO A 101 1.22 -5.94 -27.96
CA PRO A 101 1.24 -4.48 -28.09
C PRO A 101 0.86 -4.04 -29.52
N ALA A 102 0.12 -2.94 -29.63
CA ALA A 102 -0.10 -2.27 -30.90
C ALA A 102 1.21 -1.67 -31.45
N ASP A 103 1.33 -1.60 -32.77
CA ASP A 103 2.44 -0.92 -33.43
C ASP A 103 2.25 0.60 -33.38
N LEU A 104 2.84 1.23 -32.36
CA LEU A 104 2.74 2.68 -32.17
C LEU A 104 3.71 3.48 -33.05
N LEU A 105 4.58 2.82 -33.82
CA LEU A 105 5.38 3.50 -34.83
C LEU A 105 4.54 3.85 -36.06
N ASP A 106 3.44 3.14 -36.29
CA ASP A 106 2.40 3.60 -37.19
C ASP A 106 1.61 4.75 -36.55
N ARG A 107 1.68 5.92 -37.20
CA ARG A 107 1.07 7.15 -36.70
C ARG A 107 -0.45 7.05 -36.56
N ALA A 108 -1.11 6.40 -37.51
CA ALA A 108 -2.57 6.24 -37.46
C ALA A 108 -2.99 5.37 -36.26
N THR A 109 -2.24 4.30 -35.99
CA THR A 109 -2.44 3.45 -34.82
C THR A 109 -2.23 4.23 -33.52
N LEU A 110 -1.17 5.03 -33.40
CA LEU A 110 -0.94 5.87 -32.22
C LEU A 110 -2.09 6.85 -31.98
N GLU A 111 -2.51 7.59 -33.00
CA GLU A 111 -3.60 8.57 -32.91
C GLU A 111 -4.93 7.90 -32.48
N ALA A 112 -5.23 6.72 -33.01
CA ALA A 112 -6.40 5.94 -32.63
C ALA A 112 -6.34 5.49 -31.15
N ARG A 113 -5.17 5.05 -30.67
CA ARG A 113 -4.97 4.63 -29.27
C ARG A 113 -5.06 5.80 -28.30
N LEU A 114 -4.45 6.94 -28.62
CA LEU A 114 -4.57 8.15 -27.80
C LEU A 114 -6.01 8.66 -27.76
N SER A 115 -6.73 8.61 -28.88
CA SER A 115 -8.15 8.98 -28.91
C SER A 115 -9.01 8.04 -28.06
N GLN A 116 -8.74 6.74 -28.08
CA GLN A 116 -9.43 5.76 -27.23
C GLN A 116 -9.19 6.04 -25.74
N TRP A 117 -7.94 6.36 -25.38
CA TRP A 117 -7.59 6.68 -23.99
C TRP A 117 -8.19 8.02 -23.55
N ALA A 118 -8.15 9.05 -24.41
CA ALA A 118 -8.79 10.33 -24.15
C ALA A 118 -10.28 10.14 -23.82
N ALA A 119 -10.99 9.35 -24.64
CA ALA A 119 -12.39 9.03 -24.43
C ALA A 119 -12.66 8.24 -23.13
N SER A 120 -11.76 7.35 -22.69
CA SER A 120 -11.96 6.58 -21.47
C SER A 120 -11.80 7.42 -20.20
N GLU A 121 -10.95 8.46 -20.25
CA GLU A 121 -10.71 9.37 -19.12
C GLU A 121 -11.64 10.60 -19.13
N GLY A 122 -12.27 10.88 -20.28
CA GLY A 122 -13.21 11.97 -20.46
C GLY A 122 -12.59 13.28 -20.96
N PHE A 123 -11.47 13.20 -21.68
CA PHE A 123 -10.93 14.32 -22.46
C PHE A 123 -11.70 14.47 -23.78
N ASP A 124 -11.74 15.69 -24.32
CA ASP A 124 -12.44 16.00 -25.58
C ASP A 124 -11.74 15.35 -26.78
N ASP A 125 -10.41 15.33 -26.79
CA ASP A 125 -9.60 14.72 -27.84
C ASP A 125 -8.20 14.25 -27.38
N ALA A 126 -7.48 13.60 -28.30
CA ALA A 126 -6.13 13.10 -28.06
C ALA A 126 -5.10 14.22 -27.78
N GLU A 127 -5.27 15.41 -28.37
CA GLU A 127 -4.33 16.51 -28.19
C GLU A 127 -4.48 17.14 -26.79
N GLU A 128 -5.71 17.21 -26.28
CA GLU A 128 -5.98 17.60 -24.89
C GLU A 128 -5.37 16.62 -23.90
N LEU A 129 -5.59 15.31 -24.09
CA LEU A 129 -4.95 14.26 -23.28
C LEU A 129 -3.42 14.43 -23.27
N VAL A 130 -2.80 14.64 -24.44
CA VAL A 130 -1.35 14.77 -24.55
C VAL A 130 -0.83 15.93 -23.73
N ARG A 131 -1.40 17.13 -23.89
CA ARG A 131 -0.98 18.32 -23.13
C ARG A 131 -1.19 18.18 -21.63
N ALA A 132 -2.21 17.43 -21.21
CA ALA A 132 -2.52 17.23 -19.79
C ALA A 132 -1.65 16.16 -19.13
N THR A 133 -1.26 15.11 -19.88
CA THR A 133 -0.68 13.89 -19.30
C THR A 133 0.80 13.71 -19.63
N PHE A 134 1.29 14.24 -20.75
CA PHE A 134 2.65 13.98 -21.23
C PHE A 134 3.52 15.22 -21.11
N VAL A 135 4.83 15.02 -20.96
CA VAL A 135 5.82 16.08 -21.13
C VAL A 135 6.01 16.36 -22.63
N ALA A 136 4.93 16.62 -23.37
CA ALA A 136 4.89 16.85 -24.81
C ALA A 136 3.71 17.78 -25.16
N GLU A 137 3.85 18.58 -26.21
CA GLU A 137 2.83 19.57 -26.59
C GLU A 137 1.82 19.04 -27.61
N SER A 138 2.13 17.94 -28.30
CA SER A 138 1.28 17.38 -29.35
C SER A 138 1.43 15.88 -29.59
N THR A 139 0.42 15.27 -30.20
CA THR A 139 0.48 13.85 -30.65
C THR A 139 1.66 13.57 -31.57
N SER A 140 2.06 14.56 -32.39
CA SER A 140 3.19 14.44 -33.31
C SER A 140 4.53 14.37 -32.58
N GLU A 141 4.67 15.08 -31.45
CA GLU A 141 5.87 15.02 -30.62
C GLU A 141 5.98 13.68 -29.90
N VAL A 142 4.86 13.16 -29.37
CA VAL A 142 4.79 11.80 -28.79
C VAL A 142 5.24 10.75 -29.82
N HIS A 143 4.75 10.85 -31.07
CA HIS A 143 5.17 9.97 -32.16
C HIS A 143 6.67 10.09 -32.45
N ALA A 144 7.21 11.31 -32.52
CA ALA A 144 8.63 11.53 -32.76
C ALA A 144 9.52 10.90 -31.67
N ARG A 145 9.11 10.99 -30.40
CA ARG A 145 9.81 10.33 -29.27
C ARG A 145 9.76 8.81 -29.36
N LEU A 146 8.60 8.23 -29.71
CA LEU A 146 8.49 6.79 -29.95
C LEU A 146 9.43 6.31 -31.07
N VAL A 147 9.51 7.06 -32.16
CA VAL A 147 10.42 6.76 -33.29
C VAL A 147 11.89 6.87 -32.87
N ALA A 148 12.23 7.86 -32.04
CA ALA A 148 13.57 7.99 -31.47
C ALA A 148 13.89 6.88 -30.44
N GLY A 149 12.87 6.19 -29.93
CA GLY A 149 12.98 5.24 -28.83
C GLY A 149 13.13 5.91 -27.47
N ASP A 150 12.71 7.15 -27.32
CA ASP A 150 12.77 7.86 -26.04
C ASP A 150 11.72 7.30 -25.06
N VAL A 151 11.92 7.58 -23.76
CA VAL A 151 10.91 7.33 -22.74
C VAL A 151 9.78 8.35 -22.93
N LEU A 152 8.53 7.86 -22.86
CA LEU A 152 7.36 8.73 -22.86
C LEU A 152 7.06 9.13 -21.41
N GLU A 153 7.70 10.22 -20.99
CA GLU A 153 7.51 10.82 -19.67
C GLU A 153 6.10 11.40 -19.52
N THR A 154 5.51 11.18 -18.35
CA THR A 154 4.19 11.73 -18.01
C THR A 154 4.32 12.86 -17.01
N VAL A 155 3.48 13.90 -17.15
CA VAL A 155 3.28 14.90 -16.10
C VAL A 155 2.49 14.20 -15.01
N MET A 156 3.20 13.53 -14.10
CA MET A 156 2.65 12.99 -12.88
C MET A 156 1.97 14.14 -12.11
N ASP A 157 0.64 14.23 -12.18
CA ASP A 157 -0.15 14.97 -11.21
C ASP A 157 -0.36 14.06 -9.99
N PRO A 158 0.31 14.31 -8.85
CA PRO A 158 0.11 13.51 -7.64
C PRO A 158 -1.32 13.60 -7.09
N PHE A 159 -2.22 14.43 -7.65
CA PHE A 159 -3.59 14.62 -7.20
C PHE A 159 -4.68 14.02 -8.11
N ALA A 160 -4.38 13.60 -9.35
CA ALA A 160 -5.42 13.18 -10.30
C ALA A 160 -5.98 11.76 -10.07
N PHE A 161 -5.26 10.89 -9.36
CA PHE A 161 -5.59 9.45 -9.30
C PHE A 161 -6.35 8.99 -8.04
N GLY A 162 -6.55 9.87 -7.05
CA GLY A 162 -7.14 9.50 -5.75
C GLY A 162 -8.67 9.34 -5.68
N GLY A 163 -9.40 9.38 -6.80
CA GLY A 163 -10.86 9.56 -6.68
C GLY A 163 -11.73 9.18 -7.88
N ARG A 164 -11.64 7.95 -8.40
CA ARG A 164 -12.76 7.36 -9.16
C ARG A 164 -13.01 5.91 -8.75
N ALA A 165 -13.68 5.75 -7.61
CA ALA A 165 -14.42 4.54 -7.32
C ALA A 165 -15.53 4.37 -8.36
N THR A 166 -15.50 3.26 -9.09
CA THR A 166 -16.56 2.79 -9.98
C THR A 166 -17.80 2.42 -9.16
N GLY A 167 -18.59 3.42 -8.79
CA GLY A 167 -19.87 3.26 -8.10
C GLY A 167 -21.05 3.45 -9.05
N GLY A 168 -21.42 2.39 -9.76
CA GLY A 168 -22.72 2.33 -10.42
C GLY A 168 -23.82 2.22 -9.36
N SER A 169 -24.66 3.25 -9.25
CA SER A 169 -25.97 3.11 -8.63
C SER A 169 -26.98 3.99 -9.36
N SER A 170 -27.73 3.33 -10.24
CA SER A 170 -29.01 3.81 -10.71
C SER A 170 -30.06 3.39 -9.70
N ASP A 171 -30.64 4.35 -8.96
CA ASP A 171 -32.08 4.33 -8.73
C ASP A 171 -32.60 5.73 -8.40
N GLY A 172 -33.78 6.03 -8.95
CA GLY A 172 -34.32 7.38 -9.07
C GLY A 172 -35.28 7.80 -7.96
N THR A 173 -35.61 9.10 -7.97
CA THR A 173 -36.94 9.72 -7.80
C THR A 173 -36.73 11.25 -7.85
N ASP A 174 -37.20 11.94 -8.89
CA ASP A 174 -38.47 12.71 -8.94
C ASP A 174 -38.42 13.95 -8.01
N GLU A 175 -38.63 15.22 -8.39
CA GLU A 175 -39.68 15.84 -9.22
C GLU A 175 -39.32 17.32 -9.57
N ARG A 176 -39.86 17.80 -10.70
CA ARG A 176 -40.33 19.18 -11.01
C ARG A 176 -39.30 20.32 -11.18
N ARG A 177 -39.20 20.87 -12.40
CA ARG A 177 -40.02 22.00 -12.93
C ARG A 177 -39.57 22.39 -14.36
N GLY A 178 -40.42 22.18 -15.37
CA GLY A 178 -40.22 22.70 -16.75
C GLY A 178 -40.67 24.17 -16.89
N PRO A 179 -41.04 24.66 -18.10
CA PRO A 179 -40.80 24.14 -19.45
C PRO A 179 -40.36 25.22 -20.48
N ARG A 180 -39.84 24.82 -21.65
CA ARG A 180 -40.17 25.50 -22.93
C ARG A 180 -39.96 24.61 -24.16
N SER A 181 -41.10 24.28 -24.77
CA SER A 181 -41.40 23.82 -26.15
C SER A 181 -40.65 24.68 -27.20
N VAL A 182 -40.21 24.19 -28.37
CA VAL A 182 -41.03 23.86 -29.57
C VAL A 182 -40.35 22.83 -30.51
N ARG A 183 -41.21 21.93 -31.02
CA ARG A 183 -41.16 20.81 -32.02
C ARG A 183 -40.70 21.18 -33.47
N PRO A 184 -40.85 20.29 -34.50
CA PRO A 184 -40.40 18.90 -34.73
C PRO A 184 -39.79 18.69 -36.16
N VAL A 185 -39.41 17.46 -36.55
CA VAL A 185 -39.87 16.79 -37.80
C VAL A 185 -39.35 15.33 -37.94
N ARG A 186 -40.33 14.43 -38.08
CA ARG A 186 -40.47 13.14 -38.79
C ARG A 186 -39.56 11.91 -38.60
N ARG A 187 -40.30 10.84 -38.24
CA ARG A 187 -40.13 9.39 -38.34
C ARG A 187 -39.67 8.85 -39.71
N SER A 188 -38.92 7.74 -39.66
CA SER A 188 -39.01 6.54 -40.51
C SER A 188 -38.42 5.36 -39.71
N ALA A 189 -39.24 4.41 -39.23
CA ALA A 189 -39.67 3.18 -39.90
C ALA A 189 -38.62 2.05 -39.85
N THR A 190 -38.83 1.12 -38.92
CA THR A 190 -38.22 -0.22 -38.81
C THR A 190 -38.67 -1.11 -39.98
N PRO A 191 -37.84 -2.08 -40.38
CA PRO A 191 -38.37 -3.44 -40.53
C PRO A 191 -37.49 -4.53 -39.86
N PRO A 192 -38.07 -5.72 -39.58
CA PRO A 192 -37.47 -6.78 -38.77
C PRO A 192 -36.81 -7.87 -39.64
N ILE A 193 -35.75 -8.53 -39.14
CA ILE A 193 -35.22 -9.75 -39.78
C ILE A 193 -34.86 -10.84 -38.74
N ARG A 194 -35.75 -11.85 -38.73
CA ARG A 194 -35.57 -13.32 -38.67
C ARG A 194 -34.52 -13.95 -37.75
N VAL A 195 -35.05 -14.68 -36.77
CA VAL A 195 -34.44 -15.86 -36.14
C VAL A 195 -34.76 -17.07 -37.00
N LEU A 196 -33.73 -17.83 -37.38
CA LEU A 196 -33.84 -19.23 -37.81
C LEU A 196 -33.18 -20.09 -36.72
N GLY A 197 -33.94 -21.01 -36.14
CA GLY A 197 -33.40 -22.19 -35.46
C GLY A 197 -32.84 -23.17 -36.50
N ALA A 198 -32.44 -24.38 -36.19
CA ALA A 198 -32.15 -25.14 -34.98
C ALA A 198 -31.30 -26.31 -35.51
N ASP A 199 -30.36 -26.84 -34.74
CA ASP A 199 -29.96 -28.24 -34.92
C ASP A 199 -29.49 -28.82 -33.57
N ASP A 200 -30.15 -29.91 -33.23
CA ASP A 200 -29.94 -30.84 -32.13
C ASP A 200 -28.59 -31.56 -32.25
N GLU A 201 -27.80 -31.62 -31.17
CA GLU A 201 -26.94 -32.79 -30.92
C GLU A 201 -26.79 -33.06 -29.40
N PRO A 202 -27.02 -34.30 -28.93
CA PRO A 202 -27.15 -34.63 -27.49
C PRO A 202 -25.80 -34.83 -26.77
N PRO A 203 -25.78 -34.76 -25.42
CA PRO A 203 -24.55 -34.90 -24.63
C PRO A 203 -24.10 -36.36 -24.48
N PRO A 204 -22.79 -36.64 -24.46
CA PRO A 204 -22.30 -37.99 -24.18
C PRO A 204 -22.33 -38.32 -22.67
N ALA A 205 -23.01 -39.44 -22.41
CA ALA A 205 -22.84 -40.44 -21.36
C ALA A 205 -21.98 -40.11 -20.13
N THR A 206 -22.67 -40.13 -18.98
CA THR A 206 -22.16 -40.32 -17.62
C THR A 206 -21.27 -41.57 -17.49
N LEU A 207 -20.03 -41.38 -17.03
CA LEU A 207 -19.15 -42.44 -16.54
C LEU A 207 -19.29 -42.53 -15.02
N ARG A 208 -19.90 -43.64 -14.55
CA ARG A 208 -19.98 -44.02 -13.13
C ARG A 208 -18.64 -44.59 -12.67
N ILE A 209 -18.08 -44.06 -11.58
CA ILE A 209 -17.00 -44.69 -10.81
C ILE A 209 -17.62 -45.27 -9.53
N PRO A 210 -17.43 -46.59 -9.25
CA PRO A 210 -17.89 -47.21 -8.01
C PRO A 210 -16.82 -47.13 -6.90
N GLY A 211 -17.25 -46.83 -5.68
CA GLY A 211 -16.50 -47.16 -4.46
C GLY A 211 -16.08 -45.96 -3.61
N ALA A 212 -16.95 -45.53 -2.69
CA ALA A 212 -16.55 -44.77 -1.50
C ALA A 212 -17.07 -45.53 -0.26
N PRO A 213 -16.22 -45.82 0.74
CA PRO A 213 -16.69 -46.37 2.00
C PRO A 213 -17.33 -45.27 2.85
N THR A 214 -18.53 -45.58 3.34
CA THR A 214 -19.29 -44.82 4.34
C THR A 214 -18.57 -44.83 5.69
N VAL A 215 -18.27 -43.65 6.22
CA VAL A 215 -17.82 -43.47 7.62
C VAL A 215 -18.99 -42.86 8.43
N PRO A 216 -19.35 -43.45 9.58
CA PRO A 216 -20.50 -43.01 10.36
C PRO A 216 -20.25 -41.69 11.08
N ARG A 217 -21.22 -40.78 10.98
CA ARG A 217 -21.40 -39.63 11.87
C ARG A 217 -21.98 -40.14 13.18
N ASP A 218 -21.24 -40.00 14.28
CA ASP A 218 -21.79 -39.87 15.63
C ASP A 218 -20.70 -39.39 16.59
N THR A 219 -20.83 -38.16 17.09
CA THR A 219 -20.63 -37.78 18.51
C THR A 219 -20.86 -36.28 18.68
N VAL A 220 -22.07 -35.93 19.13
CA VAL A 220 -22.37 -34.65 19.77
C VAL A 220 -21.85 -34.76 21.20
N VAL A 221 -20.89 -33.91 21.59
CA VAL A 221 -20.51 -33.72 22.99
C VAL A 221 -20.98 -32.33 23.41
N GLU A 222 -21.97 -32.31 24.31
CA GLU A 222 -22.46 -31.13 25.02
C GLU A 222 -21.33 -30.44 25.79
N ALA A 223 -21.12 -29.15 25.53
CA ALA A 223 -20.31 -28.28 26.37
C ALA A 223 -21.17 -27.68 27.49
N ARG A 224 -20.85 -28.03 28.75
CA ARG A 224 -21.41 -27.39 29.96
C ARG A 224 -20.82 -25.98 30.12
N PRO A 225 -21.61 -24.96 30.52
CA PRO A 225 -21.08 -23.64 30.84
C PRO A 225 -20.44 -23.65 32.24
N ALA A 226 -19.22 -23.12 32.33
CA ALA A 226 -18.52 -22.86 33.59
C ALA A 226 -19.00 -21.54 34.21
N ALA A 227 -19.17 -21.54 35.53
CA ALA A 227 -19.65 -20.44 36.35
C ALA A 227 -18.65 -19.26 36.45
N PRO A 228 -19.13 -18.03 36.73
CA PRO A 228 -18.27 -16.87 36.86
C PRO A 228 -17.53 -16.85 38.20
N VAL A 229 -16.21 -16.68 38.14
CA VAL A 229 -15.34 -16.47 39.30
C VAL A 229 -15.39 -14.98 39.67
N LEU A 230 -15.73 -14.71 40.94
CA LEU A 230 -15.71 -13.40 41.58
C LEU A 230 -14.30 -12.78 41.54
N ALA A 231 -14.19 -11.59 40.96
CA ALA A 231 -13.00 -10.75 41.04
C ALA A 231 -12.89 -10.12 42.43
N ALA A 232 -11.80 -10.42 43.14
CA ALA A 232 -11.42 -9.74 44.37
C ALA A 232 -10.85 -8.35 44.05
N GLN A 233 -11.39 -7.32 44.68
CA GLN A 233 -10.92 -5.93 44.58
C GLN A 233 -9.56 -5.78 45.28
N ALA A 234 -8.58 -5.20 44.58
CA ALA A 234 -7.30 -4.79 45.15
C ALA A 234 -7.46 -3.50 46.00
N PRO A 235 -6.69 -3.35 47.10
CA PRO A 235 -6.76 -2.17 47.96
C PRO A 235 -6.06 -0.94 47.31
N PRO A 236 -6.49 0.29 47.63
CA PRO A 236 -5.93 1.52 47.06
C PRO A 236 -4.53 1.85 47.62
N PRO A 237 -3.67 2.55 46.84
CA PRO A 237 -2.34 2.94 47.27
C PRO A 237 -2.35 4.11 48.28
N PRO A 238 -1.32 4.21 49.14
CA PRO A 238 -1.21 5.27 50.15
C PRO A 238 -0.85 6.65 49.54
N PRO A 239 -1.21 7.75 50.22
CA PRO A 239 -0.96 9.11 49.73
C PRO A 239 0.51 9.53 49.86
N PRO A 240 1.00 10.44 49.00
CA PRO A 240 2.37 10.94 49.05
C PRO A 240 2.62 11.92 50.22
N PRO A 241 3.87 12.02 50.73
CA PRO A 241 4.23 12.91 51.83
C PRO A 241 4.27 14.41 51.42
N PRO A 242 4.13 15.33 52.38
CA PRO A 242 3.97 16.76 52.11
C PRO A 242 5.27 17.45 51.66
N SER A 243 5.09 18.35 50.68
CA SER A 243 6.09 19.21 50.07
C SER A 243 6.53 20.32 51.03
N THR A 244 7.80 20.31 51.45
CA THR A 244 8.42 21.44 52.17
C THR A 244 8.98 22.44 51.17
N ALA A 245 8.26 23.53 50.97
CA ALA A 245 8.80 24.75 50.41
C ALA A 245 9.79 25.39 51.41
N ARG A 246 10.98 25.76 50.94
CA ARG A 246 11.79 26.79 51.60
C ARG A 246 12.52 27.64 50.55
N ALA A 247 12.41 28.94 50.76
CA ALA A 247 12.82 30.01 49.86
C ALA A 247 14.29 30.43 50.08
N ALA A 248 14.82 31.01 48.99
CA ALA A 248 15.74 32.15 48.91
C ALA A 248 17.17 32.07 49.48
N GLY A 249 18.13 32.16 48.54
CA GLY A 249 19.18 33.19 48.58
C GLY A 249 20.62 32.71 48.78
N SER A 250 21.41 32.70 47.69
CA SER A 250 22.78 33.25 47.68
C SER A 250 23.35 33.23 46.26
N GLU A 251 23.76 34.40 45.80
CA GLU A 251 24.52 34.64 44.57
C GLU A 251 25.97 34.16 44.72
N GLY A 252 26.58 33.78 43.58
CA GLY A 252 28.01 33.94 43.35
C GLY A 252 28.90 32.71 43.55
N HIS A 253 29.01 31.87 42.52
CA HIS A 253 30.31 31.50 41.90
C HIS A 253 30.03 30.65 40.66
N GLU A 254 30.51 31.12 39.51
CA GLU A 254 30.59 30.36 38.27
C GLU A 254 31.42 29.09 38.50
N ALA A 255 30.75 27.98 38.76
CA ALA A 255 31.23 26.69 38.32
C ALA A 255 30.67 26.49 36.92
N HIS A 256 31.52 26.69 35.91
CA HIS A 256 31.28 26.21 34.56
C HIS A 256 31.17 24.67 34.65
N GLU A 257 29.97 24.17 34.93
CA GLU A 257 29.66 22.75 34.86
C GLU A 257 29.95 22.34 33.41
N PRO A 258 30.86 21.39 33.16
CA PRO A 258 31.10 20.92 31.80
C PRO A 258 29.74 20.48 31.24
N PRO A 259 29.43 20.73 29.96
CA PRO A 259 28.16 20.31 29.40
C PRO A 259 27.99 18.82 29.70
N ARG A 260 27.01 18.48 30.54
CA ARG A 260 26.64 17.09 30.80
C ARG A 260 26.43 16.51 29.41
N SER A 261 27.34 15.63 29.00
CA SER A 261 27.28 14.94 27.72
C SER A 261 25.83 14.52 27.57
N ALA A 262 25.14 15.05 26.57
CA ALA A 262 23.75 14.69 26.32
C ALA A 262 23.67 13.17 26.42
N PRO A 263 22.76 12.59 27.23
CA PRO A 263 22.69 11.14 27.35
C PRO A 263 22.62 10.61 25.91
N PRO A 264 23.53 9.71 25.49
CA PRO A 264 23.65 9.30 24.07
C PRO A 264 22.31 8.86 23.45
N ARG A 265 21.38 8.47 24.30
CA ARG A 265 20.01 8.02 24.07
C ARG A 265 18.95 9.13 23.92
N ALA A 266 19.30 10.42 24.05
CA ALA A 266 18.32 11.51 24.02
C ALA A 266 17.59 11.67 22.67
N ILE A 267 18.17 11.14 21.59
CA ILE A 267 17.53 11.04 20.28
C ILE A 267 16.29 10.13 20.27
N LEU A 268 16.16 9.25 21.25
CA LEU A 268 15.06 8.28 21.34
C LEU A 268 13.81 8.90 21.95
N TYR A 269 13.95 9.87 22.86
CA TYR A 269 12.80 10.47 23.55
C TYR A 269 11.71 11.00 22.61
N PRO A 270 12.02 11.66 21.48
CA PRO A 270 11.03 12.02 20.48
C PRO A 270 10.31 10.81 19.87
N LEU A 271 11.04 9.73 19.52
CA LEU A 271 10.45 8.52 18.94
C LEU A 271 9.55 7.80 19.94
N VAL A 272 10.00 7.69 21.20
CA VAL A 272 9.23 7.11 22.30
C VAL A 272 7.98 7.95 22.59
N SER A 273 8.06 9.27 22.42
CA SER A 273 6.91 10.17 22.61
C SER A 273 5.83 9.96 21.55
N VAL A 274 6.19 9.53 20.34
CA VAL A 274 5.23 9.18 19.28
C VAL A 274 4.48 7.91 19.69
N ILE A 275 5.19 6.81 19.88
CA ILE A 275 4.59 5.49 20.17
C ILE A 275 3.86 5.39 21.53
N SER A 276 3.98 6.41 22.38
CA SER A 276 3.30 6.47 23.68
C SER A 276 2.25 7.59 23.75
N ALA A 277 1.94 8.23 22.62
CA ALA A 277 1.08 9.40 22.56
C ALA A 277 -0.38 9.10 22.97
N ASP A 278 -0.88 7.92 22.63
CA ASP A 278 -2.23 7.46 22.92
C ASP A 278 -2.32 6.64 24.23
N GLY A 279 -1.16 6.23 24.78
CA GLY A 279 -1.03 5.43 25.99
C GLY A 279 -0.97 3.92 25.76
N GLU A 280 -1.02 3.45 24.51
CA GLU A 280 -0.88 2.04 24.14
C GLU A 280 0.23 1.88 23.09
N ILE A 281 1.31 1.15 23.41
CA ILE A 281 2.35 0.89 22.40
C ILE A 281 1.99 -0.36 21.60
N HIS A 282 1.86 -0.21 20.29
CA HIS A 282 1.63 -1.36 19.42
C HIS A 282 2.91 -2.23 19.32
N PRO A 283 2.81 -3.58 19.26
CA PRO A 283 4.00 -4.44 19.16
C PRO A 283 4.93 -4.14 17.98
N SER A 284 4.40 -3.63 16.85
CA SER A 284 5.22 -3.25 15.70
C SER A 284 6.05 -1.99 15.92
N GLU A 285 5.50 -0.99 16.60
CA GLU A 285 6.21 0.24 16.99
C GLU A 285 7.33 -0.08 17.98
N ARG A 286 7.03 -0.91 18.99
CA ARG A 286 8.05 -1.38 19.94
C ARG A 286 9.17 -2.12 19.23
N ALA A 287 8.83 -3.05 18.33
CA ALA A 287 9.81 -3.79 17.55
C ALA A 287 10.65 -2.87 16.66
N PHE A 288 10.06 -1.81 16.09
CA PHE A 288 10.79 -0.82 15.30
C PHE A 288 11.80 -0.05 16.15
N VAL A 289 11.39 0.46 17.32
CA VAL A 289 12.30 1.19 18.23
C VAL A 289 13.39 0.28 18.77
N ASP A 290 13.08 -0.96 19.13
CA ASP A 290 14.08 -1.92 19.59
C ASP A 290 15.07 -2.30 18.48
N ALA A 291 14.62 -2.45 17.24
CA ALA A 291 15.51 -2.67 16.09
C ALA A 291 16.42 -1.46 15.82
N PHE A 292 15.89 -0.25 15.93
CA PHE A 292 16.67 0.99 15.82
C PHE A 292 17.74 1.06 16.91
N LEU A 293 17.37 0.81 18.17
CA LEU A 293 18.29 0.73 19.30
C LEU A 293 19.41 -0.28 19.08
N ALA A 294 19.08 -1.48 18.64
CA ALA A 294 20.07 -2.51 18.34
C ALA A 294 21.03 -2.08 17.23
N SER A 295 20.53 -1.41 16.18
CA SER A 295 21.37 -0.92 15.07
C SER A 295 22.35 0.18 15.49
N GLU A 296 21.98 0.97 16.50
CA GLU A 296 22.83 2.03 17.08
C GLU A 296 23.74 1.51 18.20
N GLY A 297 23.76 0.19 18.45
CA GLY A 297 24.56 -0.43 19.52
C GLY A 297 24.09 -0.03 20.92
N MET A 298 22.82 0.34 21.07
CA MET A 298 22.23 0.81 22.31
C MET A 298 21.47 -0.30 23.04
N ALA A 299 21.35 -0.18 24.37
CA ALA A 299 20.55 -1.11 25.16
C ALA A 299 19.05 -1.05 24.76
N PRO A 300 18.28 -2.13 24.92
CA PRO A 300 16.82 -2.13 24.70
C PRO A 300 16.12 -1.02 25.48
N LEU A 301 14.91 -0.64 25.03
CA LEU A 301 14.12 0.38 25.71
C LEU A 301 13.67 -0.12 27.08
N ALA A 302 13.97 0.63 28.15
CA ALA A 302 13.49 0.31 29.50
C ALA A 302 12.08 0.87 29.72
N ASP A 303 11.29 0.22 30.57
CA ASP A 303 9.88 0.58 30.77
C ASP A 303 9.69 1.97 31.40
N ASP A 304 10.66 2.44 32.19
CA ASP A 304 10.66 3.79 32.78
C ASP A 304 11.05 4.89 31.77
N GLU A 305 11.61 4.51 30.62
CA GLU A 305 11.88 5.44 29.51
C GLU A 305 10.62 5.71 28.67
N ILE A 306 9.56 4.88 28.81
CA ILE A 306 8.32 4.97 28.03
C ILE A 306 7.38 6.03 28.59
N ARG A 307 7.43 7.21 27.99
CA ARG A 307 6.48 8.31 28.23
C ARG A 307 6.55 9.33 27.11
N VAL A 308 5.56 10.21 27.07
CA VAL A 308 5.62 11.43 26.26
C VAL A 308 6.56 12.45 26.91
N TYR A 309 7.55 12.90 26.15
CA TYR A 309 8.51 13.94 26.54
C TYR A 309 8.13 15.27 25.90
N SER A 310 8.42 16.39 26.58
CA SER A 310 8.23 17.71 25.99
C SER A 310 9.33 18.02 24.95
N PRO A 311 9.00 18.62 23.79
CA PRO A 311 10.01 19.06 22.83
C PRO A 311 11.07 20.00 23.42
N GLN A 312 10.71 20.82 24.42
CA GLN A 312 11.63 21.73 25.09
C GLN A 312 12.56 21.00 26.08
N GLU A 313 12.04 19.97 26.77
CA GLU A 313 12.81 19.11 27.68
C GLU A 313 13.94 18.40 26.93
N VAL A 314 13.64 17.95 25.70
CA VAL A 314 14.56 17.20 24.84
C VAL A 314 15.50 18.10 24.06
N ALA A 315 15.07 19.31 23.70
CA ALA A 315 15.84 20.24 22.85
C ALA A 315 17.26 20.54 23.37
N ARG A 316 17.46 20.55 24.70
CA ARG A 316 18.78 20.79 25.33
C ARG A 316 19.79 19.66 25.08
N TYR A 317 19.32 18.47 24.74
CA TYR A 317 20.15 17.28 24.51
C TYR A 317 20.37 16.99 23.03
N VAL A 318 19.54 17.55 22.14
CA VAL A 318 19.58 17.27 20.70
C VAL A 318 20.16 18.48 19.94
N PRO A 319 21.33 18.32 19.29
CA PRO A 319 21.92 19.37 18.45
C PRO A 319 20.96 19.83 17.35
N LYS A 320 20.89 21.14 17.09
CA LYS A 320 19.95 21.72 16.10
C LYS A 320 20.01 21.05 14.73
N HIS A 321 21.21 20.75 14.24
CA HIS A 321 21.42 20.12 12.92
C HIS A 321 20.85 18.69 12.81
N ARG A 322 20.57 18.01 13.94
CA ARG A 322 19.98 16.66 13.93
C ARG A 322 18.45 16.67 14.07
N ARG A 323 17.86 17.77 14.54
CA ARG A 323 16.43 17.86 14.88
C ARG A 323 15.54 17.57 13.69
N GLU A 324 15.92 18.06 12.52
CA GLU A 324 15.20 17.81 11.27
C GLU A 324 15.09 16.31 10.97
N LYS A 325 16.22 15.60 10.96
CA LYS A 325 16.25 14.16 10.67
C LYS A 325 15.48 13.35 11.73
N ILE A 326 15.43 13.84 12.96
CA ILE A 326 14.68 13.20 14.04
C ILE A 326 13.19 13.36 13.81
N VAL A 327 12.71 14.55 13.41
CA VAL A 327 11.29 14.75 13.08
C VAL A 327 10.89 13.91 11.87
N GLU A 328 11.76 13.76 10.87
CA GLU A 328 11.52 12.82 9.75
C GLU A 328 11.36 11.37 10.24
N LEU A 329 12.24 10.91 11.15
CA LEU A 329 12.11 9.58 11.77
C LEU A 329 10.84 9.44 12.60
N MET A 330 10.39 10.51 13.26
CA MET A 330 9.11 10.52 13.97
C MET A 330 7.92 10.32 13.00
N CYS A 331 7.97 10.94 11.82
CA CYS A 331 6.97 10.70 10.77
C CYS A 331 6.97 9.24 10.30
N GLU A 332 8.14 8.61 10.17
CA GLU A 332 8.24 7.19 9.79
C GLU A 332 7.64 6.26 10.85
N VAL A 333 7.92 6.53 12.12
CA VAL A 333 7.40 5.77 13.27
C VAL A 333 5.88 5.88 13.35
N ALA A 334 5.34 7.11 13.27
CA ALA A 334 3.90 7.35 13.29
C ALA A 334 3.16 6.67 12.12
N MET A 335 3.86 6.26 11.06
CA MET A 335 3.25 5.60 9.91
C MET A 335 3.59 4.11 9.85
N VAL A 336 4.21 3.54 10.89
CA VAL A 336 4.78 2.18 10.81
C VAL A 336 3.71 1.09 10.67
N ASP A 337 2.54 1.33 11.25
CA ASP A 337 1.37 0.45 11.25
C ASP A 337 0.40 0.73 10.09
N GLY A 338 0.66 1.79 9.31
CA GLY A 338 0.02 2.11 8.04
C GLY A 338 -0.96 3.29 8.08
N LEU A 339 -1.35 3.77 9.27
CA LEU A 339 -2.17 4.98 9.44
C LEU A 339 -1.78 5.66 10.73
N GLY A 340 -1.11 6.81 10.64
CA GLY A 340 -0.75 7.57 11.83
C GLY A 340 -1.98 8.08 12.58
N ASP A 341 -2.00 7.81 13.87
CA ASP A 341 -3.11 8.22 14.71
C ASP A 341 -3.06 9.75 14.99
N ASP A 342 -4.20 10.32 15.36
CA ASP A 342 -4.28 11.76 15.64
C ASP A 342 -3.38 12.20 16.82
N ALA A 343 -3.05 11.31 17.76
CA ALA A 343 -2.22 11.61 18.92
C ALA A 343 -0.74 11.68 18.57
N GLU A 344 -0.23 10.70 17.85
CA GLU A 344 1.10 10.62 17.25
C GLU A 344 1.38 11.80 16.34
N LEU A 345 0.46 12.09 15.41
CA LEU A 345 0.59 13.22 14.49
C LEU A 345 0.63 14.56 15.24
N ARG A 346 -0.12 14.70 16.33
CA ARG A 346 -0.01 15.88 17.21
C ARG A 346 1.37 16.00 17.85
N VAL A 347 1.97 14.88 18.28
CA VAL A 347 3.33 14.88 18.84
C VAL A 347 4.35 15.25 17.77
N VAL A 348 4.29 14.67 16.56
CA VAL A 348 5.17 15.01 15.44
C VAL A 348 5.11 16.51 15.13
N ARG A 349 3.91 17.06 14.97
CA ARG A 349 3.71 18.49 14.68
C ARG A 349 4.20 19.39 15.82
N ALA A 350 3.99 18.99 17.08
CA ALA A 350 4.49 19.73 18.23
C ALA A 350 6.02 19.81 18.26
N TYR A 351 6.70 18.70 17.93
CA TYR A 351 8.16 18.67 17.80
C TYR A 351 8.65 19.49 16.60
N GLY A 352 8.01 19.35 15.44
CA GLY A 352 8.31 20.14 14.24
C GLY A 352 8.24 21.64 14.52
N SER A 353 7.13 22.09 15.11
CA SER A 353 6.92 23.48 15.50
C SER A 353 7.96 23.97 16.53
N ALA A 354 8.17 23.22 17.61
CA ALA A 354 9.11 23.61 18.67
C ALA A 354 10.57 23.65 18.20
N TRP A 355 10.92 22.86 17.18
CA TRP A 355 12.26 22.80 16.61
C TRP A 355 12.43 23.61 15.34
N GLN A 356 11.42 24.40 14.96
CA GLN A 356 11.43 25.30 13.81
C GLN A 356 11.65 24.57 12.48
N ILE A 357 11.09 23.37 12.35
CA ILE A 357 11.03 22.65 11.08
C ILE A 357 9.79 23.15 10.32
N PRO A 358 9.90 23.53 9.03
CA PRO A 358 8.76 24.01 8.25
C PRO A 358 7.62 22.99 8.21
N GLU A 359 6.40 23.44 8.44
CA GLU A 359 5.20 22.57 8.47
C GLU A 359 5.00 21.83 7.15
N GLU A 360 5.15 22.52 6.02
CA GLU A 360 5.07 21.93 4.68
C GLU A 360 6.02 20.74 4.49
N LYS A 361 7.19 20.78 5.13
CA LYS A 361 8.19 19.71 5.07
C LYS A 361 7.76 18.51 5.89
N VAL A 362 7.18 18.74 7.06
CA VAL A 362 6.62 17.68 7.92
C VAL A 362 5.44 16.99 7.21
N GLU A 363 4.53 17.77 6.62
CA GLU A 363 3.40 17.23 5.84
C GLU A 363 3.88 16.47 4.60
N THR A 364 4.92 16.94 3.91
CA THR A 364 5.55 16.21 2.79
C THR A 364 6.06 14.83 3.22
N TRP A 365 6.69 14.72 4.39
CA TRP A 365 7.15 13.43 4.90
C TRP A 365 6.00 12.53 5.33
N LEU A 366 5.02 13.04 6.06
CA LEU A 366 3.85 12.26 6.49
C LEU A 366 3.12 11.69 5.28
N TRP A 367 2.87 12.52 4.27
CA TRP A 367 2.30 12.10 2.99
C TRP A 367 3.17 11.04 2.31
N GLY A 368 4.49 11.29 2.20
CA GLY A 368 5.42 10.33 1.59
C GLY A 368 5.44 8.98 2.28
N TYR A 369 5.40 8.95 3.62
CA TYR A 369 5.38 7.71 4.39
C TYR A 369 4.03 7.00 4.35
N GLU A 370 2.92 7.73 4.39
CA GLU A 370 1.57 7.19 4.16
C GLU A 370 1.48 6.51 2.79
N HIS A 371 2.01 7.15 1.75
CA HIS A 371 2.01 6.62 0.37
C HIS A 371 2.99 5.46 0.19
N ALA A 372 4.15 5.52 0.84
CA ALA A 372 5.10 4.41 0.86
C ALA A 372 4.49 3.19 1.54
N GLN A 373 3.87 3.36 2.71
CA GLN A 373 3.26 2.28 3.50
C GLN A 373 2.03 1.66 2.85
N SER A 374 1.25 2.46 2.12
CA SER A 374 0.03 2.03 1.42
C SER A 374 0.28 1.34 0.07
N SER A 375 1.40 1.61 -0.60
CA SER A 375 1.67 1.07 -1.94
C SER A 375 2.59 -0.15 -1.91
N ALA A 376 2.45 -1.04 -2.90
CA ALA A 376 3.45 -2.07 -3.16
C ALA A 376 4.86 -1.50 -3.46
N ALA A 377 4.98 -0.17 -3.59
CA ALA A 377 6.26 0.51 -3.53
C ALA A 377 6.99 0.24 -2.21
N ARG A 378 6.33 0.00 -1.05
CA ARG A 378 7.04 -0.50 0.16
C ARG A 378 7.51 -1.94 0.01
N GLN A 379 6.77 -2.83 -0.64
CA GLN A 379 7.29 -4.18 -0.91
C GLN A 379 8.48 -4.13 -1.88
N PHE A 380 8.44 -3.24 -2.87
CA PHE A 380 9.51 -3.00 -3.81
C PHE A 380 10.72 -2.28 -3.17
N TRP A 381 10.50 -1.27 -2.33
CA TRP A 381 11.54 -0.51 -1.63
C TRP A 381 12.18 -1.34 -0.52
N LEU A 382 11.42 -2.22 0.16
CA LEU A 382 12.00 -3.24 1.06
C LEU A 382 12.83 -4.27 0.28
N ARG A 383 12.44 -4.65 -0.94
CA ARG A 383 13.26 -5.49 -1.85
C ARG A 383 14.53 -4.77 -2.32
N ILE A 384 14.44 -3.50 -2.72
CA ILE A 384 15.59 -2.67 -3.11
C ILE A 384 16.52 -2.42 -1.92
N ARG A 385 15.99 -2.08 -0.74
CA ARG A 385 16.77 -1.89 0.49
C ARG A 385 17.49 -3.17 0.89
N ARG A 386 16.83 -4.34 0.78
CA ARG A 386 17.45 -5.65 1.02
C ARG A 386 18.56 -5.95 0.01
N PHE A 387 18.36 -5.60 -1.26
CA PHE A 387 19.34 -5.76 -2.34
C PHE A 387 20.57 -4.84 -2.15
N VAL A 388 20.36 -3.54 -1.91
CA VAL A 388 21.42 -2.52 -1.75
C VAL A 388 22.22 -2.69 -0.45
N LEU A 389 21.62 -3.20 0.63
CA LEU A 389 22.31 -3.44 1.90
C LEU A 389 22.91 -4.85 2.01
N SER A 390 22.52 -5.82 1.16
CA SER A 390 23.19 -7.12 1.07
C SER A 390 24.55 -7.07 0.36
N SER A 391 24.86 -6.01 -0.39
CA SER A 391 26.14 -5.84 -1.09
C SER A 391 27.30 -5.36 -0.19
N ARG A 392 27.17 -5.40 1.15
CA ARG A 392 28.24 -5.02 2.10
C ARG A 392 28.70 -6.15 3.02
N TRP A 393 28.38 -7.40 2.73
CA TRP A 393 28.80 -8.57 3.52
C TRP A 393 29.62 -9.58 2.70
N GLU A 394 30.61 -9.09 1.93
CA GLU A 394 31.56 -9.98 1.26
C GLU A 394 33.04 -9.60 1.50
N ASN A 395 33.35 -8.87 2.57
CA ASN A 395 34.74 -8.68 2.99
C ASN A 395 34.87 -8.66 4.50
N GLN A 396 34.99 -9.86 5.10
CA GLN A 396 35.78 -10.10 6.30
C GLN A 396 35.97 -11.62 6.51
N GLU A 397 37.00 -12.17 5.84
CA GLU A 397 37.79 -13.31 6.33
C GLU A 397 39.27 -12.91 6.16
N PRO A 398 40.16 -13.35 7.07
CA PRO A 398 40.63 -14.74 7.04
C PRO A 398 40.13 -15.64 8.16
#